data_AF-A0A6J4R646-F1
#
_entry.id   AF-A0A6J4R646-F1
#
_cell.length_a   1.000
_cell.length_b   1.000
_cell.length_c   1.000
_cell.angle_alpha   90.00
_cell.angle_beta   90.00
_cell.angle_gamma   90.00
#
_symmetry.space_group_name_H-M   'P 1'
#
loop_
_entity.id
_entity.type
_entity.pdbx_description
1 polymer ?
#
loop_
_entity_poly.entity_id
_entity_poly.type
_entity_poly.pdbx_seq_one_letter_code
_entity_poly.pdbx_strand_id
1 'polypeptide(L)'
;MGIGWREVLGLLIGLGLCYVILDYALTNAPQNREMASEQTSEATEQQSTTSETPDENTRAVTVRVTGSAGQSFGANYGNLSSSRSVEGTTPAEYEARVSSSPGDYVSATAWKTTGDSSEIRVQLVIDGTVVRDAATTKDYGATGARWNSNDPIEPVAPQPAETVPEKQKQKKAGEPSVPQPK
;
A
#
# COMPACT_ATOMS: atom_id res chain seq x y z
N MET A 1 50.63 34.75 -23.20
CA MET A 1 50.01 33.76 -24.10
C MET A 1 48.55 34.12 -24.24
N GLY A 2 48.15 34.73 -25.35
CA GLY A 2 46.77 35.16 -25.58
C GLY A 2 45.97 34.02 -26.21
N ILE A 3 44.80 33.75 -25.67
CA ILE A 3 43.86 32.75 -26.21
C ILE A 3 43.43 33.21 -27.60
N GLY A 4 43.72 32.40 -28.62
CA GLY A 4 43.47 32.74 -30.02
C GLY A 4 41.97 32.80 -30.35
N TRP A 5 41.58 33.65 -31.28
CA TRP A 5 40.16 33.84 -31.65
C TRP A 5 39.46 32.54 -32.12
N ARG A 6 40.22 31.57 -32.64
CA ARG A 6 39.71 30.24 -33.01
C ARG A 6 39.37 29.38 -31.79
N GLU A 7 40.09 29.56 -30.67
CA GLU A 7 39.75 28.95 -29.37
C GLU A 7 38.49 29.60 -28.79
N VAL A 8 38.34 30.92 -28.93
CA VAL A 8 37.13 31.64 -28.48
C VAL A 8 35.89 31.19 -29.27
N LEU A 9 36.01 31.01 -30.59
CA LEU A 9 34.92 30.45 -31.40
C LEU A 9 34.62 28.99 -31.06
N GLY A 10 35.65 28.16 -30.83
CA GLY A 10 35.47 26.78 -30.38
C GLY A 10 34.74 26.71 -29.03
N LEU A 11 35.12 27.58 -28.09
CA LEU A 11 34.47 27.71 -26.79
C LEU A 11 33.01 28.15 -26.91
N LEU A 12 32.69 29.13 -27.75
CA LEU A 12 31.32 29.62 -27.90
C LEU A 12 30.39 28.60 -28.57
N ILE A 13 30.88 27.85 -29.56
CA ILE A 13 30.09 26.80 -30.22
C ILE A 13 29.89 25.62 -29.25
N GLY A 14 30.95 25.23 -28.52
CA GLY A 14 30.87 24.21 -27.48
C GLY A 14 29.90 24.61 -26.35
N LEU A 15 29.94 25.87 -25.92
CA LEU A 15 29.05 26.42 -24.89
C LEU A 15 27.59 26.45 -25.36
N GLY A 16 27.33 26.83 -26.62
CA GLY A 16 25.99 26.84 -27.20
C GLY A 16 25.38 25.44 -27.30
N LEU A 17 26.17 24.45 -27.72
CA LEU A 17 25.72 23.05 -27.77
C LEU A 17 25.50 22.48 -26.36
N CYS A 18 26.37 22.85 -25.40
CA CYS A 18 26.20 22.53 -23.98
C CYS A 18 24.92 23.13 -23.42
N TYR A 19 24.59 24.39 -23.73
CA TYR A 19 23.39 25.05 -23.22
C TYR A 19 22.12 24.39 -23.74
N VAL A 20 22.07 24.00 -25.02
CA VAL A 20 20.89 23.30 -25.58
C VAL A 20 20.70 21.92 -24.95
N ILE A 21 21.79 21.18 -24.68
CA ILE A 21 21.72 19.88 -23.99
C ILE A 21 21.36 20.07 -22.51
N LEU A 22 21.86 21.12 -21.85
CA LEU A 22 21.52 21.45 -20.46
C LEU A 22 20.05 21.87 -20.31
N ASP A 23 19.51 22.69 -21.21
CA ASP A 23 18.10 23.12 -21.18
C ASP A 23 17.16 21.94 -21.46
N TYR A 24 17.56 21.06 -22.39
CA TYR A 24 16.81 19.85 -22.70
C TYR A 24 16.85 18.83 -21.55
N ALA A 25 17.97 18.76 -20.81
CA ALA A 25 18.10 17.95 -19.60
C ALA A 25 17.41 18.57 -18.38
N LEU A 26 17.40 19.89 -18.19
CA LEU A 26 16.64 20.55 -17.12
C LEU A 26 15.12 20.42 -17.30
N THR A 27 14.66 20.33 -18.55
CA THR A 27 13.24 20.16 -18.87
C THR A 27 12.80 18.69 -18.88
N ASN A 28 13.70 17.73 -19.17
CA ASN A 28 13.35 16.32 -19.35
C ASN A 28 14.11 15.31 -18.46
N ALA A 29 15.05 15.71 -17.60
CA ALA A 29 15.79 14.78 -16.74
C ALA A 29 15.28 14.78 -15.29
N PRO A 30 14.93 13.60 -14.73
CA PRO A 30 14.64 13.41 -13.33
C PRO A 30 15.90 13.60 -12.49
N GLN A 31 15.75 14.15 -11.28
CA GLN A 31 16.84 14.40 -10.34
C GLN A 31 17.53 13.10 -9.89
N ASN A 32 18.63 12.73 -10.54
CA ASN A 32 19.65 11.87 -9.96
C ASN A 32 20.93 12.67 -9.75
N ARG A 33 21.25 12.93 -8.48
CA ARG A 33 22.52 13.51 -8.04
C ARG A 33 23.50 12.38 -7.70
N GLU A 34 24.72 12.48 -8.22
CA GLU A 34 25.81 11.50 -8.05
C GLU A 34 26.49 11.55 -6.67
N MET A 35 26.48 10.40 -5.99
CA MET A 35 27.52 9.69 -5.22
C MET A 35 28.65 10.46 -4.50
N ALA A 36 28.72 10.34 -3.16
CA ALA A 36 29.66 9.42 -2.48
C ALA A 36 29.74 9.64 -0.95
N SER A 37 29.22 8.72 -0.15
CA SER A 37 29.93 7.98 0.92
C SER A 37 28.94 7.40 1.94
N GLU A 38 29.12 6.10 2.23
CA GLU A 38 28.47 5.28 3.27
C GLU A 38 27.06 4.73 2.98
N GLN A 39 27.05 3.56 2.33
CA GLN A 39 26.20 2.39 2.60
C GLN A 39 24.88 2.64 3.34
N THR A 40 23.76 2.79 2.62
CA THR A 40 22.42 2.48 3.13
C THR A 40 21.52 2.16 1.94
N SER A 41 20.99 0.94 1.95
CA SER A 41 19.88 0.51 1.12
C SER A 41 18.67 1.36 1.48
N GLU A 42 18.12 2.14 0.55
CA GLU A 42 16.78 2.69 0.70
C GLU A 42 15.96 2.38 -0.54
N ALA A 43 14.89 1.64 -0.27
CA ALA A 43 13.89 1.20 -1.20
C ALA A 43 13.21 2.41 -1.85
N THR A 44 13.14 2.37 -3.17
CA THR A 44 12.21 3.17 -3.96
C THR A 44 10.78 2.77 -3.60
N GLU A 45 10.19 3.38 -2.58
CA GLU A 45 8.74 3.49 -2.48
C GLU A 45 8.31 4.69 -3.33
N GLN A 46 8.10 4.44 -4.62
CA GLN A 46 7.29 5.30 -5.46
C GLN A 46 5.86 5.30 -4.90
N GLN A 47 5.60 6.24 -3.99
CA GLN A 47 4.27 6.67 -3.62
C GLN A 47 3.62 7.31 -4.86
N SER A 48 3.09 6.46 -5.74
CA SER A 48 2.10 6.88 -6.73
C SER A 48 0.78 7.07 -5.99
N THR A 49 0.58 8.22 -5.35
CA THR A 49 -0.75 8.78 -5.18
C THR A 49 -1.25 9.15 -6.57
N THR A 50 -1.70 8.15 -7.33
CA THR A 50 -2.53 8.37 -8.51
C THR A 50 -3.85 8.93 -8.01
N SER A 51 -3.96 10.27 -7.98
CA SER A 51 -5.24 10.97 -7.98
C SER A 51 -5.90 10.72 -9.33
N GLU A 52 -6.46 9.53 -9.49
CA GLU A 52 -7.50 9.25 -10.47
C GLU A 52 -8.73 10.06 -10.06
N THR A 53 -9.29 10.77 -11.04
CA THR A 53 -10.54 11.52 -10.95
C THR A 53 -11.60 10.71 -10.22
N PRO A 54 -12.37 11.29 -9.27
CA PRO A 54 -13.44 10.59 -8.59
C PRO A 54 -14.45 10.06 -9.63
N ASP A 55 -14.51 8.75 -9.77
CA ASP A 55 -15.57 8.08 -10.51
C ASP A 55 -16.82 8.08 -9.63
N GLU A 56 -17.89 8.73 -10.09
CA GLU A 56 -19.13 8.91 -9.30
C GLU A 56 -19.80 7.59 -8.91
N ASN A 57 -19.43 6.47 -9.53
CA ASN A 57 -19.94 5.14 -9.19
C ASN A 57 -18.98 4.36 -8.28
N THR A 58 -17.99 5.01 -7.71
CA THR A 58 -17.05 4.40 -6.77
C THR A 58 -17.02 5.13 -5.43
N ARG A 59 -16.84 4.36 -4.36
CA ARG A 59 -16.62 4.86 -3.01
C ARG A 59 -15.18 4.60 -2.61
N ALA A 60 -14.55 5.58 -1.96
CA ALA A 60 -13.25 5.40 -1.35
C ALA A 60 -13.38 4.72 0.02
N VAL A 61 -12.53 3.73 0.27
CA VAL A 61 -12.37 3.03 1.54
C VAL A 61 -10.91 3.15 1.94
N THR A 62 -10.66 3.78 3.08
CA THR A 62 -9.31 3.87 3.64
C THR A 62 -9.01 2.62 4.46
N VAL A 63 -7.95 1.92 4.10
CA VAL A 63 -7.39 0.78 4.81
C VAL A 63 -6.28 1.30 5.70
N ARG A 64 -6.51 1.29 7.01
CA ARG A 64 -5.53 1.74 8.00
C ARG A 64 -4.88 0.53 8.67
N VAL A 65 -3.56 0.43 8.57
CA VAL A 65 -2.74 -0.59 9.23
C VAL A 65 -1.94 0.09 10.34
N THR A 66 -2.12 -0.38 11.57
CA THR A 66 -1.42 0.15 12.75
C THR A 66 -0.73 -0.97 13.50
N GLY A 67 0.43 -0.65 14.09
CA GLY A 67 1.18 -1.55 14.95
C GLY A 67 2.15 -0.77 15.81
N SER A 68 3.06 -1.47 16.49
CA SER A 68 4.11 -0.80 17.27
C SER A 68 5.07 -0.04 16.36
N ALA A 69 5.58 1.11 16.81
CA ALA A 69 6.55 1.87 16.04
C ALA A 69 7.82 1.03 15.77
N GLY A 70 8.24 0.97 14.50
CA GLY A 70 9.39 0.17 14.07
C GLY A 70 9.08 -1.32 13.86
N GLN A 71 7.84 -1.76 14.06
CA GLN A 71 7.43 -3.14 13.80
C GLN A 71 7.22 -3.37 12.31
N SER A 72 8.00 -4.30 11.73
CA SER A 72 7.82 -4.75 10.36
C SER A 72 6.51 -5.53 10.18
N PHE A 73 5.74 -5.15 9.17
CA PHE A 73 4.52 -5.83 8.75
C PHE A 73 4.45 -5.95 7.23
N GLY A 74 3.67 -6.93 6.77
CA GLY A 74 3.15 -6.98 5.42
C GLY A 74 1.64 -6.80 5.44
N ALA A 75 1.07 -6.25 4.37
CA ALA A 75 -0.36 -6.14 4.19
C ALA A 75 -0.77 -6.41 2.74
N ASN A 76 -1.95 -6.97 2.57
CA ASN A 76 -2.63 -7.09 1.28
C ASN A 76 -4.01 -6.47 1.40
N TYR A 77 -4.37 -5.59 0.47
CA TYR A 77 -5.67 -4.95 0.44
C TYR A 77 -6.18 -4.80 -0.99
N GLY A 78 -7.49 -4.72 -1.16
CA GLY A 78 -8.09 -4.57 -2.47
C GLY A 78 -9.58 -4.84 -2.50
N ASN A 79 -10.11 -4.89 -3.71
CA ASN A 79 -11.49 -5.21 -4.04
C ASN A 79 -11.60 -6.44 -4.95
N LEU A 80 -12.76 -6.69 -5.55
CA LEU A 80 -12.93 -7.80 -6.51
C LEU A 80 -12.06 -7.68 -7.77
N SER A 81 -11.77 -6.46 -8.20
CA SER A 81 -11.09 -6.17 -9.48
C SER A 81 -9.57 -6.11 -9.35
N SER A 82 -9.04 -5.76 -8.19
CA SER A 82 -7.61 -5.56 -7.97
C SER A 82 -7.23 -5.70 -6.50
N SER A 83 -6.01 -6.17 -6.26
CA SER A 83 -5.38 -6.15 -4.94
C SER A 83 -3.94 -5.66 -5.03
N ARG A 84 -3.45 -5.13 -3.91
CA ARG A 84 -2.10 -4.60 -3.75
C ARG A 84 -1.49 -5.19 -2.48
N SER A 85 -0.21 -5.51 -2.56
CA SER A 85 0.58 -5.93 -1.40
C SER A 85 1.61 -4.85 -1.08
N VAL A 86 1.79 -4.60 0.20
CA VAL A 86 2.68 -3.55 0.73
C VAL A 86 3.39 -4.10 1.96
N GLU A 87 4.55 -3.55 2.27
CA GLU A 87 5.32 -3.83 3.47
C GLU A 87 5.67 -2.50 4.14
N GLY A 88 5.87 -2.50 5.45
CA GLY A 88 6.19 -1.28 6.16
C GLY A 88 6.66 -1.53 7.59
N THR A 89 7.15 -0.48 8.24
CA THR A 89 7.62 -0.51 9.64
C THR A 89 6.92 0.51 10.53
N THR A 90 6.03 1.32 9.95
CA THR A 90 5.27 2.38 10.61
C THR A 90 3.80 2.28 10.25
N PRO A 91 2.87 2.71 11.13
CA PRO A 91 1.46 2.80 10.79
C PRO A 91 1.24 3.55 9.46
N ALA A 92 0.36 3.01 8.62
CA ALA A 92 0.13 3.50 7.27
C ALA A 92 -1.35 3.42 6.88
N GLU A 93 -1.75 4.27 5.93
CA GLU A 93 -3.09 4.33 5.37
C GLU A 93 -3.02 4.15 3.85
N TYR A 94 -3.94 3.36 3.32
CA TYR A 94 -4.02 3.04 1.89
C TYR A 94 -5.45 3.22 1.39
N GLU A 95 -5.61 3.77 0.19
CA GLU A 95 -6.93 3.91 -0.43
C GLU A 95 -7.25 2.70 -1.30
N ALA A 96 -8.42 2.11 -1.09
CA ALA A 96 -9.06 1.19 -2.02
C ALA A 96 -10.38 1.79 -2.49
N ARG A 97 -10.71 1.67 -3.78
CA ARG A 97 -12.01 2.08 -4.31
C ARG A 97 -12.90 0.86 -4.47
N VAL A 98 -14.18 1.01 -4.16
CA VAL A 98 -15.20 -0.03 -4.32
C VAL A 98 -16.29 0.50 -5.22
N SER A 99 -16.75 -0.30 -6.18
CA SER A 99 -17.89 0.07 -6.99
C SER A 99 -19.15 0.11 -6.10
N SER A 100 -20.03 1.07 -6.38
CA SER A 100 -21.39 1.11 -5.83
C SER A 100 -22.26 -0.05 -6.35
N SER A 101 -21.74 -0.87 -7.28
CA SER A 101 -22.39 -2.08 -7.77
C SER A 101 -22.59 -3.09 -6.64
N PRO A 102 -23.78 -3.71 -6.52
CA PRO A 102 -24.04 -4.67 -5.47
C PRO A 102 -23.10 -5.87 -5.59
N GLY A 103 -22.48 -6.23 -4.49
CA GLY A 103 -21.63 -7.42 -4.39
C GLY A 103 -20.13 -7.14 -4.44
N ASP A 104 -19.72 -5.90 -4.75
CA ASP A 104 -18.33 -5.51 -4.57
C ASP A 104 -17.98 -5.38 -3.07
N TYR A 105 -16.70 -5.54 -2.75
CA TYR A 105 -16.22 -5.51 -1.37
C TYR A 105 -14.79 -4.99 -1.31
N VAL A 106 -14.40 -4.52 -0.12
CA VAL A 106 -13.00 -4.28 0.23
C VAL A 106 -12.58 -5.29 1.28
N SER A 107 -11.42 -5.91 1.08
CA SER A 107 -10.77 -6.73 2.08
C SER A 107 -9.36 -6.25 2.32
N ALA A 108 -8.92 -6.32 3.57
CA ALA A 108 -7.55 -6.05 3.95
C ALA A 108 -7.08 -7.10 4.97
N THR A 109 -5.87 -7.60 4.78
CA THR A 109 -5.18 -8.49 5.72
C THR A 109 -3.81 -7.90 6.02
N ALA A 110 -3.42 -7.85 7.28
CA ALA A 110 -2.06 -7.50 7.68
C ALA A 110 -1.46 -8.59 8.56
N TRP A 111 -0.16 -8.79 8.44
CA TRP A 111 0.58 -9.81 9.18
C TRP A 111 1.93 -9.27 9.66
N LYS A 112 2.39 -9.81 10.79
CA LYS A 112 3.71 -9.51 11.34
C LYS A 112 4.77 -10.33 10.62
N THR A 113 5.89 -9.71 10.28
CA THR A 113 7.06 -10.42 9.75
C THR A 113 8.03 -10.84 10.85
N THR A 114 7.74 -10.43 12.09
CA THR A 114 8.51 -10.74 13.31
C THR A 114 7.67 -11.53 14.31
N GLY A 115 8.36 -12.35 15.10
CA GLY A 115 7.77 -13.18 16.15
C GLY A 115 7.80 -12.47 17.49
N ASP A 116 7.06 -11.37 17.60
CA ASP A 116 6.89 -10.63 18.86
C ASP A 116 5.41 -10.53 19.24
N SER A 117 5.14 -10.23 20.52
CA SER A 117 3.77 -10.19 21.06
C SER A 117 3.08 -8.84 20.91
N SER A 118 3.63 -7.90 20.13
CA SER A 118 2.98 -6.61 19.94
C SER A 118 1.77 -6.71 19.01
N GLU A 119 0.84 -5.77 19.16
CA GLU A 119 -0.42 -5.74 18.42
C GLU A 119 -0.20 -5.24 16.99
N ILE A 120 -0.79 -5.94 16.03
CA ILE A 120 -1.08 -5.41 14.69
C ILE A 120 -2.60 -5.31 14.53
N ARG A 121 -3.05 -4.22 13.89
CA ARG A 121 -4.46 -3.89 13.71
C ARG A 121 -4.72 -3.39 12.29
N VAL A 122 -5.87 -3.80 11.75
CA VAL A 122 -6.38 -3.37 10.45
C VAL A 122 -7.76 -2.77 10.66
N GLN A 123 -7.97 -1.59 10.09
CA GLN A 123 -9.24 -0.87 10.11
C GLN A 123 -9.66 -0.53 8.68
N LEU A 124 -10.96 -0.65 8.41
CA LEU A 124 -11.58 -0.10 7.21
C LEU A 124 -12.36 1.14 7.62
N VAL A 125 -12.03 2.27 7.00
CA VAL A 125 -12.58 3.59 7.30
C VAL A 125 -13.29 4.12 6.06
N ILE A 126 -14.54 4.53 6.22
CA ILE A 126 -15.39 5.08 5.16
C ILE A 126 -15.97 6.39 5.68
N ASP A 127 -15.80 7.48 4.93
CA ASP A 127 -16.26 8.81 5.33
C ASP A 127 -15.81 9.21 6.75
N GLY A 128 -14.57 8.85 7.10
CA GLY A 128 -13.97 9.07 8.43
C GLY A 128 -14.48 8.13 9.54
N THR A 129 -15.41 7.22 9.24
CA THR A 129 -15.99 6.27 10.20
C THR A 129 -15.33 4.90 10.08
N VAL A 130 -14.82 4.37 11.20
CA VAL A 130 -14.31 2.98 11.25
C VAL A 130 -15.49 2.02 11.17
N VAL A 131 -15.63 1.32 10.04
CA VAL A 131 -16.74 0.38 9.79
C VAL A 131 -16.36 -1.06 10.09
N ARG A 132 -15.07 -1.38 10.06
CA ARG A 132 -14.51 -2.68 10.42
C ARG A 132 -13.19 -2.48 11.13
N ASP A 133 -12.94 -3.31 12.12
CA ASP A 133 -11.76 -3.27 12.96
C ASP A 133 -11.40 -4.70 13.35
N ALA A 134 -10.12 -5.05 13.22
CA ALA A 134 -9.60 -6.35 13.61
C ALA A 134 -8.15 -6.21 14.08
N ALA A 135 -7.76 -6.95 15.12
CA ALA A 135 -6.42 -6.88 15.71
C ALA A 135 -5.92 -8.24 16.19
N THR A 136 -4.60 -8.42 16.26
CA THR A 136 -3.97 -9.63 16.84
C THR A 136 -2.62 -9.32 17.49
N THR A 137 -2.29 -10.05 18.56
CA THR A 137 -0.99 -10.00 19.26
C THR A 137 -0.16 -11.27 19.05
N LYS A 138 -0.67 -12.29 18.38
CA LYS A 138 0.01 -13.57 18.18
C LYS A 138 1.35 -13.42 17.45
N ASP A 139 2.42 -14.09 17.86
CA ASP A 139 3.71 -14.07 17.14
C ASP A 139 3.55 -14.50 15.68
N TYR A 140 4.14 -13.76 14.74
CA TYR A 140 3.89 -13.92 13.29
C TYR A 140 2.39 -13.95 12.92
N GLY A 141 1.56 -13.30 13.73
CA GLY A 141 0.11 -13.30 13.59
C GLY A 141 -0.37 -12.47 12.40
N ALA A 142 -1.57 -12.81 11.94
CA ALA A 142 -2.27 -12.09 10.90
C ALA A 142 -3.69 -11.73 11.36
N THR A 143 -4.18 -10.58 10.92
CA THR A 143 -5.54 -10.09 11.16
C THR A 143 -6.11 -9.51 9.89
N GLY A 144 -7.44 -9.50 9.75
CA GLY A 144 -8.07 -9.00 8.54
C GLY A 144 -9.48 -8.49 8.75
N ALA A 145 -9.86 -7.55 7.90
CA ALA A 145 -11.14 -6.89 7.89
C ALA A 145 -11.75 -6.96 6.48
N ARG A 146 -13.08 -7.08 6.42
CA ARG A 146 -13.83 -7.07 5.16
C ARG A 146 -15.13 -6.29 5.31
N TRP A 147 -15.42 -5.45 4.33
CA TRP A 147 -16.66 -4.69 4.22
C TRP A 147 -17.22 -4.85 2.81
N ASN A 148 -18.52 -5.13 2.69
CA ASN A 148 -19.19 -5.22 1.39
C ASN A 148 -19.89 -3.90 1.09
N SER A 149 -20.01 -3.54 -0.18
CA SER A 149 -20.72 -2.34 -0.68
C SER A 149 -22.14 -2.16 -0.11
N ASN A 150 -22.82 -3.28 0.15
CA ASN A 150 -24.19 -3.31 0.67
C ASN A 150 -24.27 -3.29 2.21
N ASP A 151 -23.14 -3.42 2.92
CA ASP A 151 -23.14 -3.40 4.38
C ASP A 151 -23.36 -1.96 4.88
N PRO A 152 -24.08 -1.76 5.99
CA PRO A 152 -24.24 -0.44 6.58
C PRO A 152 -22.89 0.14 7.04
N ILE A 153 -22.77 1.47 6.93
CA ILE A 153 -21.64 2.24 7.49
C ILE A 153 -22.03 2.59 8.92
N GLU A 154 -21.78 1.65 9.83
CA GLU A 154 -21.98 1.86 11.25
C GLU A 154 -20.62 1.90 11.96
N PRO A 155 -20.42 2.81 12.93
CA PRO A 155 -19.20 2.85 13.70
C PRO A 155 -19.08 1.57 14.52
N VAL A 156 -17.96 0.86 14.34
CA VAL A 156 -17.62 -0.29 15.18
C VAL A 156 -16.71 0.17 16.32
N ALA A 157 -16.99 -0.32 17.53
CA ALA A 157 -16.05 -0.15 18.64
C ALA A 157 -14.76 -0.92 18.33
N PRO A 158 -13.57 -0.44 18.77
CA PRO A 158 -12.33 -1.19 18.63
C PRO A 158 -12.49 -2.59 19.24
N GLN A 159 -12.27 -3.62 18.43
CA GLN A 159 -12.25 -4.99 18.90
C GLN A 159 -10.91 -5.21 19.61
N PRO A 160 -10.92 -5.85 20.80
CA PRO A 160 -9.68 -6.27 21.45
C PRO A 160 -8.93 -7.21 20.52
N ALA A 161 -7.59 -7.23 20.60
CA ALA A 161 -6.80 -8.16 19.82
C ALA A 161 -7.23 -9.59 20.14
N GLU A 162 -7.88 -10.24 19.20
CA GLU A 162 -8.32 -11.61 19.37
C GLU A 162 -7.17 -12.56 19.06
N THR A 163 -6.96 -13.51 19.95
CA THR A 163 -6.47 -14.83 19.59
C THR A 163 -7.58 -15.55 18.83
N VAL A 164 -7.88 -15.13 17.60
CA VAL A 164 -8.87 -15.71 16.66
C VAL A 164 -10.25 -16.02 17.27
N PRO A 165 -11.33 -15.28 16.96
CA PRO A 165 -12.66 -15.84 17.15
C PRO A 165 -12.97 -16.79 16.00
N GLU A 166 -13.47 -17.95 16.37
CA GLU A 166 -13.92 -19.08 15.57
C GLU A 166 -15.10 -18.79 14.63
N LYS A 167 -15.33 -17.55 14.16
CA LYS A 167 -16.52 -17.21 13.34
C LYS A 167 -16.30 -17.09 11.83
N GLN A 168 -15.10 -17.40 11.32
CA GLN A 168 -14.89 -17.55 9.87
C GLN A 168 -14.66 -19.00 9.38
N LYS A 169 -14.85 -20.01 10.24
CA LYS A 169 -14.76 -21.43 9.85
C LYS A 169 -16.12 -22.09 9.57
N GLN A 170 -17.07 -21.37 8.99
CA GLN A 170 -18.31 -21.97 8.47
C GLN A 170 -18.57 -21.57 7.01
N LYS A 171 -17.88 -22.25 6.09
CA LYS A 171 -18.43 -22.76 4.81
C LYS A 171 -17.40 -23.64 4.08
N LYS A 172 -17.20 -24.84 4.60
CA LYS A 172 -16.85 -26.01 3.76
C LYS A 172 -17.28 -27.30 4.47
N ALA A 173 -18.57 -27.43 4.75
CA ALA A 173 -19.20 -28.73 4.91
C ALA A 173 -19.57 -29.20 3.50
N GLY A 174 -18.69 -30.01 2.93
CA GLY A 174 -18.86 -30.71 1.67
C GLY A 174 -18.12 -32.01 1.79
N GLU A 175 -18.57 -32.84 2.73
CA GLU A 175 -18.15 -34.21 2.90
C GLU A 175 -18.73 -35.03 1.74
N PRO A 176 -17.93 -35.63 0.84
CA PRO A 176 -18.46 -36.62 -0.07
C PRO A 176 -18.67 -37.92 0.71
N SER A 177 -19.94 -38.27 0.95
CA SER A 177 -20.33 -39.58 1.45
C SER A 177 -19.79 -40.67 0.52
N VAL A 178 -18.83 -41.46 1.02
CA VAL A 178 -18.39 -42.69 0.37
C VAL A 178 -19.33 -43.82 0.83
N PRO A 179 -20.05 -44.52 -0.06
CA PRO A 179 -20.84 -45.67 0.33
C PRO A 179 -19.93 -46.87 0.65
N GLN A 180 -20.13 -47.52 1.79
CA GLN A 180 -19.46 -48.77 2.13
C GLN A 180 -20.10 -49.95 1.39
N PRO A 181 -19.31 -50.88 0.81
CA PRO A 181 -19.83 -52.11 0.22
C PRO A 181 -20.18 -53.14 1.31
N LYS A 182 -21.28 -53.86 1.09
CA LYS A 182 -21.60 -55.12 1.77
C LYS A 182 -20.94 -56.30 1.06
#